data_AF-A0A5K1FJC3-F1
#
_entry.id   AF-A0A5K1FJC3-F1
#
_cell.length_a   1.000
_cell.length_b   1.000
_cell.length_c   1.000
_cell.angle_alpha   90.00
_cell.angle_beta   90.00
_cell.angle_gamma   90.00
#
_symmetry.space_group_name_H-M   'P 1'
#
loop_
_entity.id
_entity.type
_entity.pdbx_description
1 polymer ?
#
loop_
_entity_poly.entity_id
_entity_poly.type
_entity_poly.pdbx_seq_one_letter_code
_entity_poly.pdbx_strand_id
1 'polypeptide(L)'
;NLLCSYKEKDGAQGHYPTSRPTIMENNAAVYPEGFMDRVERRALVVEWALQNEILSHPSVACFLTHSGWNSTMEGLFNGVPMLGWPYFADQFLNQTCIVDLWKVGLKLVRDEDGVVGKEEVKKKIEDLMNDEGIRERVSDMKEKGKKAVME
;
A
#
# COMPACT_ATOMS: atom_id res chain seq x y z
N ASN A 1 8.91 -0.75 -2.73
CA ASN A 1 8.54 -1.50 -1.51
C ASN A 1 7.94 -0.52 -0.52
N LEU A 2 6.73 -0.83 -0.06
CA LEU A 2 5.87 0.06 0.71
C LEU A 2 6.43 0.46 2.09
N LEU A 3 6.17 1.71 2.48
CA LEU A 3 6.04 2.11 3.88
C LEU A 3 4.68 1.60 4.39
N CYS A 4 4.68 0.51 5.16
CA CYS A 4 3.53 0.09 5.95
C CYS A 4 3.90 0.13 7.43
N SER A 5 3.19 0.96 8.20
CA SER A 5 3.38 1.04 9.65
C SER A 5 2.60 -0.09 10.33
N TYR A 6 3.31 -1.13 10.76
CA TYR A 6 2.80 -2.15 11.67
C TYR A 6 3.60 -2.12 12.97
N LYS A 7 2.92 -2.23 14.11
CA LYS A 7 3.55 -2.33 15.43
C LYS A 7 3.20 -3.69 16.01
N GLU A 8 4.19 -4.58 16.06
CA GLU A 8 4.09 -5.80 16.84
C GLU A 8 4.50 -5.49 18.28
N LYS A 9 3.61 -5.77 19.24
CA LYS A 9 3.98 -5.84 20.66
C LYS A 9 4.34 -7.30 20.95
N ASP A 10 5.48 -7.44 21.64
CA ASP A 10 5.94 -8.63 22.35
C ASP A 10 6.68 -9.71 21.52
N GLY A 11 8.02 -9.59 21.51
CA GLY A 11 8.86 -10.68 22.03
C GLY A 11 9.20 -11.89 21.17
N ALA A 12 9.14 -11.85 19.83
CA ALA A 12 9.62 -12.96 18.99
C ALA A 12 10.77 -12.53 18.06
N GLN A 13 11.99 -13.00 18.34
CA GLN A 13 13.13 -12.92 17.41
C GLN A 13 12.91 -13.93 16.27
N GLY A 14 12.21 -13.51 15.22
CA GLY A 14 12.14 -14.22 13.94
C GLY A 14 13.21 -13.74 12.98
N HIS A 15 14.15 -14.60 12.60
CA HIS A 15 15.13 -14.32 11.55
C HIS A 15 14.43 -14.43 10.18
N TYR A 16 13.94 -13.31 9.65
CA TYR A 16 13.32 -13.27 8.33
C TYR A 16 14.41 -13.18 7.24
N PRO A 17 14.35 -14.01 6.18
CA PRO A 17 15.33 -13.96 5.10
C PRO A 17 15.20 -12.63 4.33
N THR A 18 16.22 -11.79 4.48
CA THR A 18 16.37 -10.50 3.80
C THR A 18 16.92 -10.72 2.40
N SER A 19 16.08 -11.03 1.41
CA SER A 19 16.24 -10.53 0.02
C SER A 19 15.37 -11.31 -0.97
N ARG A 20 14.54 -10.57 -1.70
CA ARG A 20 14.10 -10.96 -3.04
C ARG A 20 14.89 -10.06 -4.01
N PRO A 21 15.79 -10.59 -4.86
CA PRO A 21 16.57 -9.75 -5.76
C PRO A 21 15.59 -9.07 -6.73
N THR A 22 15.55 -7.75 -6.72
CA THR A 22 14.71 -6.93 -7.61
C THR A 22 15.58 -6.13 -8.58
N ILE A 23 14.95 -5.66 -9.66
CA ILE A 23 15.54 -5.07 -10.88
C ILE A 23 16.24 -3.72 -10.65
N MET A 24 16.29 -3.22 -9.41
CA MET A 24 16.95 -1.96 -9.07
C MET A 24 18.24 -2.25 -8.30
N GLU A 25 19.35 -1.68 -8.80
CA GLU A 25 20.64 -1.69 -8.13
C GLU A 25 20.50 -1.23 -6.67
N ASN A 26 21.33 -1.83 -5.83
CA ASN A 26 21.34 -1.78 -4.38
C ASN A 26 21.63 -0.38 -3.81
N ASN A 27 20.72 0.58 -4.04
CA ASN A 27 20.77 1.91 -3.43
C ASN A 27 20.06 1.85 -2.07
N ALA A 28 20.86 1.88 -1.01
CA ALA A 28 20.35 2.05 0.35
C ALA A 28 19.47 3.32 0.40
N ALA A 29 18.29 3.21 1.00
CA ALA A 29 17.38 4.35 1.14
C ALA A 29 18.05 5.46 1.97
N VAL A 30 18.08 6.68 1.42
CA VAL A 30 18.62 7.86 2.10
C VAL A 30 17.47 8.60 2.77
N TYR A 31 17.53 8.73 4.09
CA TYR A 31 16.52 9.44 4.87
C TYR A 31 17.03 10.83 5.32
N PRO A 32 16.16 11.84 5.41
CA PRO A 32 16.52 13.12 6.01
C PRO A 32 17.00 12.96 7.45
N GLU A 33 17.87 13.86 7.90
CA GLU A 33 18.39 13.86 9.27
C GLU A 33 17.25 13.84 10.32
N GLY A 34 17.41 12.98 11.33
CA GLY A 34 16.44 12.75 12.40
C GLY A 34 15.10 12.12 11.96
N PHE A 35 14.96 11.65 10.71
CA PHE A 35 13.70 11.04 10.25
C PHE A 35 13.33 9.80 11.05
N MET A 36 14.28 8.88 11.25
CA MET A 36 14.03 7.63 11.96
C MET A 36 13.59 7.88 13.41
N ASP A 37 14.25 8.81 14.11
CA ASP A 37 13.91 9.20 15.47
C ASP A 37 12.49 9.80 15.57
N ARG A 38 12.09 10.61 14.58
CA ARG A 38 10.74 11.22 14.54
C ARG A 38 9.61 10.20 14.35
N VAL A 39 9.90 9.05 13.73
CA VAL A 39 8.90 8.04 13.36
C VAL A 39 8.94 6.78 14.21
N GLU A 40 9.98 6.55 15.01
CA GLU A 40 10.25 5.34 15.80
C GLU A 40 9.01 4.77 16.52
N ARG A 41 8.18 5.63 17.12
CA ARG A 41 7.01 5.19 17.92
C ARG A 41 5.73 4.95 17.11
N ARG A 42 5.73 5.31 15.81
CA ARG A 42 4.54 5.36 14.94
C ARG A 42 4.70 4.65 13.61
N ALA A 43 5.94 4.35 13.19
CA ALA A 43 6.21 3.68 11.93
C ALA A 43 7.25 2.58 12.12
N LEU A 44 7.08 1.52 11.32
CA LEU A 44 8.07 0.49 11.11
C LEU A 44 8.58 0.64 9.67
N VAL A 45 9.89 0.83 9.52
CA VAL A 45 10.54 1.00 8.21
C VAL A 45 11.41 -0.22 7.97
N VAL A 46 11.08 -1.01 6.96
CA VAL A 46 11.76 -2.26 6.62
C VAL A 46 12.01 -2.32 5.12
N GLU A 47 13.08 -3.00 4.72
CA GLU A 47 13.43 -3.17 3.31
C GLU A 47 12.45 -4.12 2.60
N TRP A 48 12.03 -5.17 3.30
CA TRP A 48 11.12 -6.18 2.81
C TRP A 48 10.21 -6.71 3.92
N ALA A 49 8.99 -7.08 3.56
CA ALA A 49 8.02 -7.68 4.46
C ALA A 49 7.12 -8.66 3.71
N LEU A 50 6.49 -9.57 4.46
CA LEU A 50 5.45 -10.47 3.96
C LEU A 50 4.18 -9.65 3.68
N GLN A 51 4.12 -9.02 2.50
CA GLN A 51 3.07 -8.07 2.14
C GLN A 51 1.67 -8.64 2.32
N ASN A 52 1.43 -9.89 1.92
CA ASN A 52 0.13 -10.53 2.08
C ASN A 52 -0.27 -10.72 3.55
N GLU A 53 0.67 -11.05 4.44
CA GLU A 53 0.41 -11.17 5.89
C GLU A 53 0.09 -9.80 6.52
N ILE A 54 0.77 -8.75 6.04
CA ILE A 54 0.45 -7.39 6.47
C ILE A 54 -0.96 -7.01 6.01
N LEU A 55 -1.26 -7.21 4.72
CA LEU A 55 -2.55 -6.83 4.14
C LEU A 55 -3.73 -7.62 4.71
N SER A 56 -3.52 -8.86 5.16
CA SER A 56 -4.55 -9.67 5.80
C SER A 56 -4.86 -9.23 7.23
N HIS A 57 -3.98 -8.42 7.84
CA HIS A 57 -4.12 -8.02 9.24
C HIS A 57 -5.24 -6.97 9.41
N PRO A 58 -6.18 -7.16 10.37
CA PRO A 58 -7.36 -6.29 10.53
C PRO A 58 -7.03 -4.83 10.91
N SER A 59 -5.84 -4.57 11.46
CA SER A 59 -5.37 -3.21 11.76
C SER A 59 -4.93 -2.40 10.53
N VAL A 60 -4.84 -3.01 9.34
CA VAL A 60 -4.47 -2.27 8.13
C VAL A 60 -5.69 -1.55 7.56
N ALA A 61 -5.61 -0.21 7.55
CA ALA A 61 -6.71 0.63 7.09
C ALA A 61 -6.66 0.95 5.58
N CYS A 62 -5.46 1.04 4.99
CA CYS A 62 -5.29 1.36 3.57
C CYS A 62 -3.90 0.96 3.06
N PHE A 63 -3.75 0.91 1.75
CA PHE A 63 -2.55 0.42 1.06
C PHE A 63 -2.04 1.42 0.00
N LEU A 64 -0.90 2.07 0.25
CA LEU A 64 -0.24 2.97 -0.71
C LEU A 64 0.61 2.19 -1.71
N THR A 65 0.12 1.96 -2.91
CA THR A 65 0.73 1.04 -3.87
C THR A 65 1.12 1.72 -5.17
N HIS A 66 2.23 1.28 -5.74
CA HIS A 66 2.57 1.57 -7.14
C HIS A 66 1.60 0.97 -8.18
N SER A 67 0.56 0.25 -7.74
CA SER A 67 -0.46 -0.36 -8.62
C SER A 67 0.10 -1.46 -9.55
N GLY A 68 1.17 -2.15 -9.13
CA GLY A 68 1.56 -3.41 -9.78
C GLY A 68 0.46 -4.46 -9.65
N TRP A 69 0.28 -5.31 -10.67
CA TRP A 69 -0.86 -6.24 -10.73
C TRP A 69 -0.97 -7.17 -9.51
N ASN A 70 0.13 -7.79 -9.09
CA ASN A 70 0.14 -8.68 -7.92
C ASN A 70 -0.28 -7.95 -6.64
N SER A 71 0.32 -6.79 -6.35
CA SER A 71 -0.05 -5.96 -5.20
C SER A 71 -1.53 -5.53 -5.26
N THR A 72 -2.04 -5.24 -6.45
CA THR A 72 -3.44 -4.86 -6.65
C THR A 72 -4.36 -6.03 -6.28
N MET A 73 -4.07 -7.23 -6.77
CA MET A 73 -4.84 -8.42 -6.45
C MET A 73 -4.77 -8.77 -4.96
N GLU A 74 -3.60 -8.71 -4.33
CA GLU A 74 -3.44 -8.93 -2.88
C GLU A 74 -4.27 -7.93 -2.05
N GLY A 75 -4.30 -6.66 -2.45
CA GLY A 75 -5.14 -5.64 -1.82
C GLY A 75 -6.64 -5.96 -1.94
N LEU A 76 -7.09 -6.35 -3.14
CA LEU A 76 -8.49 -6.73 -3.40
C LEU A 76 -8.91 -7.96 -2.59
N PHE A 77 -8.10 -9.03 -2.60
CA PHE A 77 -8.41 -10.27 -1.87
C PHE A 77 -8.42 -10.09 -0.36
N ASN A 78 -7.68 -9.11 0.16
CA ASN A 78 -7.71 -8.78 1.58
C ASN A 78 -8.77 -7.73 1.94
N GLY A 79 -9.38 -7.07 0.96
CA GLY A 79 -10.40 -6.05 1.18
C GLY A 79 -9.82 -4.72 1.66
N VAL A 80 -8.63 -4.35 1.17
CA VAL A 80 -7.89 -3.17 1.64
C VAL A 80 -8.02 -2.03 0.62
N PRO A 81 -8.55 -0.86 1.02
CA PRO A 81 -8.60 0.32 0.16
C PRO A 81 -7.21 0.74 -0.34
N MET A 82 -7.12 1.14 -1.62
CA MET A 82 -5.84 1.42 -2.26
C MET A 82 -5.62 2.90 -2.58
N LEU A 83 -4.42 3.40 -2.32
CA LEU A 83 -3.95 4.69 -2.81
C LEU A 83 -2.88 4.45 -3.88
N GLY A 84 -3.16 4.79 -5.13
CA GLY A 84 -2.27 4.52 -6.25
C GLY A 84 -1.19 5.60 -6.43
N TRP A 85 0.07 5.15 -6.60
CA TRP A 85 1.25 5.95 -6.95
C TRP A 85 2.09 5.25 -8.03
N PRO A 86 1.61 5.14 -9.28
CA PRO A 86 2.28 4.41 -10.35
C PRO A 86 3.63 5.02 -10.72
N TYR A 87 4.56 4.15 -11.13
CA TYR A 87 5.90 4.50 -11.57
C TYR A 87 6.10 4.23 -13.07
N PHE A 88 5.70 3.07 -13.61
CA PHE A 88 5.92 2.71 -15.03
C PHE A 88 4.96 1.62 -15.56
N ALA A 89 4.98 1.42 -16.88
CA ALA A 89 4.28 0.33 -17.58
C ALA A 89 2.76 0.25 -17.31
N ASP A 90 2.26 -0.94 -17.02
CA ASP A 90 0.85 -1.27 -16.82
C ASP A 90 0.27 -0.68 -15.53
N GLN A 91 1.11 -0.18 -14.63
CA GLN A 91 0.70 0.38 -13.33
C GLN A 91 -0.30 1.53 -13.48
N PHE A 92 -0.19 2.33 -14.54
CA PHE A 92 -1.15 3.39 -14.82
C PHE A 92 -2.53 2.84 -15.19
N LEU A 93 -2.58 1.75 -15.97
CA LEU A 93 -3.83 1.09 -16.32
C LEU A 93 -4.45 0.40 -15.11
N ASN A 94 -3.64 -0.27 -14.30
CA ASN A 94 -4.09 -0.89 -13.06
C ASN A 94 -4.65 0.16 -12.09
N GLN A 95 -4.02 1.34 -11.98
CA GLN A 95 -4.56 2.46 -11.20
C GLN A 95 -5.92 2.91 -11.73
N THR A 96 -6.11 3.03 -13.05
CA THR A 96 -7.42 3.34 -13.65
C THR A 96 -8.47 2.29 -13.27
N CYS A 97 -8.12 1.00 -13.24
CA CYS A 97 -9.03 -0.04 -12.76
C CYS A 97 -9.42 0.17 -11.29
N ILE A 98 -8.45 0.47 -10.43
CA ILE A 98 -8.66 0.72 -8.99
C ILE A 98 -9.59 1.92 -8.76
N VAL A 99 -9.33 3.04 -9.44
CA VAL A 99 -9.99 4.32 -9.19
C VAL A 99 -11.30 4.48 -9.95
N ASP A 100 -11.31 4.18 -11.25
CA ASP A 100 -12.42 4.54 -12.13
C ASP A 100 -13.40 3.39 -12.34
N LEU A 101 -12.91 2.15 -12.45
CA LEU A 101 -13.75 0.98 -12.70
C LEU A 101 -14.31 0.37 -11.42
N TRP A 102 -13.43 -0.08 -10.52
CA TRP A 102 -13.84 -0.71 -9.26
C TRP A 102 -14.16 0.30 -8.18
N LYS A 103 -13.60 1.51 -8.27
CA LYS A 103 -13.81 2.60 -7.31
C LYS A 103 -13.45 2.20 -5.88
N VAL A 104 -12.40 1.40 -5.73
CA VAL A 104 -11.91 0.86 -4.44
C VAL A 104 -10.67 1.61 -3.93
N GLY A 105 -10.37 2.76 -4.52
CA GLY A 105 -9.18 3.51 -4.19
C GLY A 105 -9.14 4.90 -4.78
N LEU A 106 -8.10 5.64 -4.40
CA LEU A 106 -7.80 6.99 -4.87
C LEU A 106 -6.44 7.01 -5.57
N LYS A 107 -6.14 8.10 -6.28
CA LYS A 107 -4.81 8.37 -6.84
C LYS A 107 -4.19 9.62 -6.24
N LEU A 108 -2.87 9.60 -6.11
CA LEU A 108 -2.10 10.80 -5.82
C LEU A 108 -1.98 11.66 -7.08
N VAL A 109 -2.16 12.97 -6.91
CA VAL A 109 -2.01 13.95 -7.98
C VAL A 109 -0.66 14.65 -7.83
N ARG A 110 0.04 14.82 -8.96
CA ARG A 110 1.28 15.60 -9.02
C ARG A 110 0.95 17.09 -9.19
N ASP A 111 1.75 17.95 -8.59
CA ASP A 111 1.69 19.39 -8.81
C ASP A 111 2.25 19.78 -10.19
N GLU A 112 2.34 21.10 -10.44
CA GLU A 112 2.84 21.67 -11.69
C GLU A 112 4.30 21.27 -11.98
N ASP A 113 5.09 21.01 -10.93
CA ASP A 113 6.48 20.55 -11.01
C ASP A 113 6.58 19.02 -11.18
N GLY A 114 5.45 18.32 -11.24
CA GLY A 114 5.40 16.86 -11.37
C GLY A 114 5.70 16.11 -10.07
N VAL A 115 5.66 16.79 -8.92
CA VAL A 115 5.98 16.26 -7.59
C VAL A 115 4.69 15.98 -6.82
N VAL A 116 4.69 14.93 -5.98
CA VAL A 116 3.58 14.69 -5.05
C VAL A 116 3.94 15.32 -3.70
N GLY A 117 3.21 16.38 -3.34
CA GLY A 117 3.41 17.09 -2.08
C GLY A 117 2.96 16.29 -0.86
N LYS A 118 3.57 16.55 0.30
CA LYS A 118 3.20 15.90 1.59
C LYS A 118 1.73 16.11 1.97
N GLU A 119 1.17 17.27 1.66
CA GLU A 119 -0.23 17.61 2.00
C GLU A 119 -1.21 16.83 1.14
N GLU A 120 -0.88 16.56 -0.13
CA GLU A 120 -1.67 15.67 -0.99
C GLU A 120 -1.66 14.25 -0.44
N VAL A 121 -0.50 13.71 -0.05
CA VAL A 121 -0.40 12.37 0.54
C VAL A 121 -1.25 12.28 1.80
N LYS A 122 -1.08 13.24 2.72
CA LYS A 122 -1.83 13.27 3.98
C LYS A 122 -3.34 13.31 3.72
N LYS A 123 -3.80 14.27 2.90
CA LYS A 123 -5.21 14.44 2.57
C LYS A 123 -5.80 13.18 1.93
N LYS A 124 -5.12 12.58 0.95
CA LYS A 124 -5.62 11.38 0.28
C LYS A 124 -5.68 10.17 1.19
N ILE A 125 -4.77 10.03 2.16
CA ILE A 125 -4.86 8.99 3.19
C ILE A 125 -6.09 9.24 4.08
N GLU A 126 -6.29 10.48 4.54
CA GLU A 126 -7.45 10.85 5.37
C GLU A 126 -8.77 10.63 4.61
N ASP A 127 -8.87 11.06 3.34
CA ASP A 127 -10.04 10.86 2.49
C ASP A 127 -10.31 9.34 2.29
N LEU A 128 -9.28 8.57 1.96
CA LEU A 128 -9.40 7.12 1.72
C LEU A 128 -9.83 6.36 2.98
N MET A 129 -9.31 6.74 4.15
CA MET A 129 -9.67 6.11 5.41
C MET A 129 -11.10 6.42 5.86
N ASN A 130 -11.68 7.54 5.43
CA ASN A 130 -13.02 7.99 5.85
C ASN A 130 -14.11 7.74 4.79
N ASP A 131 -13.77 7.21 3.61
CA ASP A 131 -14.73 6.90 2.56
C ASP A 131 -15.38 5.52 2.78
N GLU A 132 -16.55 5.52 3.41
CA GLU A 132 -17.35 4.31 3.65
C GLU A 132 -17.79 3.63 2.35
N GLY A 133 -17.97 4.37 1.27
CA GLY A 133 -18.33 3.80 -0.03
C GLY A 133 -17.18 3.00 -0.65
N ILE A 134 -15.93 3.45 -0.49
CA ILE A 134 -14.75 2.69 -0.90
C ILE A 134 -14.62 1.42 -0.05
N ARG A 135 -14.84 1.52 1.27
CA ARG A 135 -14.78 0.37 2.20
C ARG A 135 -15.81 -0.70 1.85
N GLU A 136 -17.04 -0.30 1.54
CA GLU A 136 -18.08 -1.22 1.09
C GLU A 136 -17.69 -1.92 -0.22
N ARG A 137 -17.25 -1.14 -1.23
CA ARG A 137 -16.88 -1.70 -2.55
C ARG A 137 -15.68 -2.65 -2.48
N VAL A 138 -14.68 -2.37 -1.63
CA VAL A 138 -13.53 -3.26 -1.50
C VAL A 138 -13.88 -4.54 -0.74
N SER A 139 -14.80 -4.47 0.23
CA SER A 139 -15.37 -5.66 0.89
C SER A 139 -16.15 -6.53 -0.10
N ASP A 140 -16.98 -5.91 -0.94
CA ASP A 140 -17.70 -6.61 -2.00
C ASP A 140 -16.75 -7.29 -3.00
N MET A 141 -15.68 -6.60 -3.39
CA MET A 141 -14.67 -7.18 -4.30
C MET A 141 -13.92 -8.34 -3.66
N LYS A 142 -13.61 -8.27 -2.36
CA LYS A 142 -13.03 -9.40 -1.62
C LYS A 142 -13.93 -10.62 -1.67
N GLU A 143 -15.22 -10.47 -1.40
CA GLU A 143 -16.17 -11.58 -1.40
C GLU A 143 -16.40 -12.15 -2.82
N LYS A 144 -16.46 -11.29 -3.84
CA LYS A 144 -16.50 -11.72 -5.25
C LYS A 144 -15.24 -12.51 -5.64
N GLY A 145 -14.07 -12.02 -5.24
CA GLY A 145 -12.79 -12.68 -5.48
C GLY A 145 -12.74 -14.07 -4.86
N LYS A 146 -13.18 -14.22 -3.60
CA LYS A 146 -13.25 -15.53 -2.93
C LYS A 146 -14.15 -16.52 -3.66
N LYS A 147 -15.33 -16.08 -4.12
CA LYS A 147 -16.26 -16.93 -4.86
C LYS A 147 -15.66 -17.40 -6.18
N ALA A 148 -15.04 -16.49 -6.94
CA ALA A 148 -14.48 -16.78 -8.25
C ALA A 148 -13.33 -17.81 -8.25
N VAL A 149 -12.68 -18.04 -7.10
CA VAL A 149 -11.60 -19.05 -6.97
C VAL A 149 -12.06 -20.36 -6.32
N MET A 150 -13.30 -20.41 -5.83
CA MET A 150 -13.91 -21.62 -5.25
C MET A 150 -14.73 -22.42 -6.28
N GLU A 151 -14.98 -21.83 -7.46
CA GLU A 151 -15.54 -22.48 -8.65
C GLU A 151 -14.46 -23.22 -9.44
#